data_AF-Q3L574-F1
#
_entry.id   AF-Q3L574-F1
#
_cell.length_a   1.000
_cell.length_b   1.000
_cell.length_c   1.000
_cell.angle_alpha   90.00
_cell.angle_beta   90.00
_cell.angle_gamma   90.00
#
_symmetry.space_group_name_H-M   'P 1'
#
loop_
_entity.id
_entity.type
_entity.pdbx_description
1 polymer ?
#
loop_
_entity_poly.entity_id
_entity_poly.type
_entity_poly.pdbx_seq_one_letter_code
_entity_poly.pdbx_strand_id
1 'polypeptide(L)'
;MNLRVIIFAGFAYLSGVQAAVIDHDQVVPFAQPTPNTTVQSVALKFKPQIYINDGCHPYPAVDEDGNTSGGLAPTGSESAGCKGSGYGSQVYGRAVECDGVYAFMYSWYMPKDETLPGLGHRHDWEACVVWIDSLTSQNIAALSASAHSGYNIYYPPSSSYFDGDSAKIGYSSSYIVIDHSLSATSTAGETQDLIMWDQLTDAARTVLEDTDFGDANVPFKEANFQTKLSNAYYA
;
A
#
# COMPACT_ATOMS: atom_id res chain seq x y z
N MET A 1 12.19 64.48 -21.85
CA MET A 1 12.65 63.22 -22.46
C MET A 1 11.97 62.10 -21.69
N ASN A 2 10.86 61.56 -22.21
CA ASN A 2 9.96 60.68 -21.46
C ASN A 2 10.38 59.22 -21.65
N LEU A 3 10.88 58.58 -20.58
CA LEU A 3 11.22 57.16 -20.57
C LEU A 3 9.96 56.35 -20.27
N ARG A 4 9.45 55.60 -21.25
CA ARG A 4 8.34 54.67 -21.07
C ARG A 4 8.91 53.34 -20.59
N VAL A 5 8.57 52.94 -19.37
CA VAL A 5 8.85 51.60 -18.84
C VAL A 5 7.79 50.66 -19.41
N ILE A 6 8.23 49.64 -20.16
CA ILE A 6 7.38 48.56 -20.64
C ILE A 6 7.56 47.40 -19.65
N ILE A 7 6.50 47.09 -18.89
CA ILE A 7 6.46 45.91 -18.01
C ILE A 7 5.95 44.74 -18.85
N PHE A 8 6.83 43.76 -19.11
CA PHE A 8 6.41 42.47 -19.65
C PHE A 8 5.89 41.61 -18.50
N ALA A 9 4.58 41.37 -18.46
CA ALA A 9 4.00 40.33 -17.61
C ALA A 9 4.20 38.97 -18.31
N GLY A 10 5.17 38.19 -17.83
CA GLY A 10 5.32 36.80 -18.24
C GLY A 10 4.23 35.94 -17.61
N PHE A 11 3.32 35.40 -18.41
CA PHE A 11 2.44 34.33 -17.97
C PHE A 11 3.26 33.03 -17.93
N ALA A 12 3.56 32.55 -16.73
CA ALA A 12 4.06 31.20 -16.55
C ALA A 12 2.90 30.23 -16.83
N TYR A 13 2.99 29.50 -17.95
CA TYR A 13 2.13 28.36 -18.20
C TYR A 13 2.59 27.21 -17.29
N LEU A 14 1.89 27.02 -16.18
CA LEU A 14 1.91 25.75 -15.44
C LEU A 14 1.13 24.75 -16.28
N SER A 15 1.81 24.02 -17.16
CA SER A 15 1.29 22.78 -17.72
C SER A 15 1.19 21.77 -16.58
N GLY A 16 0.05 21.79 -15.87
CA GLY A 16 -0.30 20.71 -14.95
C GLY A 16 -0.49 19.45 -15.78
N VAL A 17 0.37 18.45 -15.57
CA VAL A 17 0.09 17.10 -16.07
C VAL A 17 -1.17 16.65 -15.34
N GLN A 18 -2.25 16.45 -16.09
CA GLN A 18 -3.48 15.89 -15.54
C GLN A 18 -3.20 14.41 -15.27
N ALA A 19 -3.16 14.02 -13.99
CA ALA A 19 -3.14 12.62 -13.59
C ALA A 19 -4.18 11.81 -14.37
N ALA A 20 -3.75 10.71 -14.99
CA ALA A 20 -4.61 9.84 -15.78
C ALA A 20 -4.80 8.47 -15.11
N VAL A 21 -5.91 7.81 -15.43
CA VAL A 21 -6.05 6.37 -15.18
C VAL A 21 -5.41 5.65 -16.36
N ILE A 22 -4.41 4.80 -16.09
CA ILE A 22 -3.64 4.06 -17.10
C ILE A 22 -3.78 2.55 -16.92
N ASP A 23 -3.37 1.78 -17.92
CA ASP A 23 -3.40 0.31 -17.83
C ASP A 23 -2.58 -0.18 -16.63
N HIS A 24 -3.07 -1.24 -15.97
CA HIS A 24 -2.53 -1.66 -14.67
C HIS A 24 -1.06 -2.11 -14.74
N ASP A 25 -0.60 -2.53 -15.92
CA ASP A 25 0.77 -2.97 -16.18
C ASP A 25 1.68 -1.86 -16.74
N GLN A 26 1.17 -0.63 -16.89
CA GLN A 26 1.93 0.55 -17.34
C GLN A 26 2.32 1.49 -16.20
N VAL A 27 1.80 1.28 -14.99
CA VAL A 27 2.21 2.07 -13.82
C VAL A 27 3.64 1.68 -13.44
N VAL A 28 4.53 2.67 -13.39
CA VAL A 28 5.92 2.50 -12.98
C VAL A 28 6.02 2.65 -11.46
N PRO A 29 6.59 1.67 -10.72
CA PRO A 29 6.73 1.79 -9.28
C PRO A 29 7.80 2.82 -8.91
N PHE A 30 7.69 3.36 -7.70
CA PHE A 30 8.75 4.10 -7.04
C PHE A 30 9.87 3.15 -6.65
N ALA A 31 11.10 3.48 -7.06
CA ALA A 31 12.29 2.84 -6.51
C ALA A 31 12.36 3.08 -5.00
N GLN A 32 12.73 2.06 -4.23
CA GLN A 32 12.85 2.18 -2.78
C GLN A 32 13.90 3.24 -2.38
N PRO A 33 13.51 4.38 -1.79
CA PRO A 33 14.47 5.43 -1.44
C PRO A 33 15.40 5.00 -0.30
N THR A 34 16.59 5.60 -0.23
CA THR A 34 17.44 5.47 0.96
C THR A 34 16.78 6.23 2.12
N PRO A 35 16.53 5.58 3.27
CA PRO A 35 15.94 6.26 4.43
C PRO A 35 16.79 7.44 4.92
N ASN A 36 16.15 8.57 5.20
CA ASN A 36 16.81 9.76 5.77
C ASN A 36 16.27 10.18 7.15
N THR A 37 15.27 9.47 7.68
CA THR A 37 14.76 9.63 9.04
C THR A 37 14.79 8.30 9.80
N THR A 38 14.78 8.36 11.13
CA THR A 38 14.69 7.17 11.99
C THR A 38 13.44 6.36 11.68
N VAL A 39 12.28 7.01 11.49
CA VAL A 39 11.02 6.33 11.17
C VAL A 39 11.14 5.55 9.86
N GLN A 40 11.71 6.15 8.81
CA GLN A 40 11.92 5.45 7.53
C GLN A 40 12.92 4.28 7.66
N SER A 41 13.99 4.42 8.44
CA SER A 41 14.94 3.33 8.69
C SER A 41 14.27 2.16 9.41
N VAL A 42 13.42 2.45 10.39
CA VAL A 42 12.65 1.45 11.13
C VAL A 42 11.58 0.80 10.23
N ALA A 43 10.88 1.59 9.41
CA ALA A 43 9.92 1.06 8.45
C ALA A 43 10.59 0.10 7.45
N LEU A 44 11.80 0.41 6.98
CA LEU A 44 12.55 -0.49 6.11
C LEU A 44 12.98 -1.78 6.84
N LYS A 45 13.37 -1.69 8.11
CA LYS A 45 13.72 -2.85 8.95
C LYS A 45 12.54 -3.80 9.14
N PHE A 46 11.35 -3.27 9.40
CA PHE A 46 10.13 -4.05 9.63
C PHE A 46 9.32 -4.31 8.35
N LYS A 47 9.90 -4.07 7.17
CA LYS A 47 9.23 -4.30 5.88
C LYS A 47 8.78 -5.77 5.78
N PRO A 48 7.48 -6.04 5.58
CA PRO A 48 6.95 -7.40 5.56
C PRO A 48 7.26 -8.14 4.25
N GLN A 49 7.13 -9.45 4.32
CA GLN A 49 6.98 -10.35 3.19
C GLN A 49 5.49 -10.63 2.94
N ILE A 50 5.12 -10.83 1.68
CA ILE A 50 3.79 -11.29 1.31
C ILE A 50 3.87 -12.61 0.53
N TYR A 51 3.16 -13.63 1.00
CA TYR A 51 2.99 -14.93 0.38
C TYR A 51 1.64 -14.97 -0.32
N ILE A 52 1.66 -14.99 -1.65
CA ILE A 52 0.46 -15.07 -2.48
C ILE A 52 0.05 -16.54 -2.59
N ASN A 53 -1.01 -16.95 -1.90
CA ASN A 53 -1.54 -18.31 -1.99
C ASN A 53 -2.34 -18.50 -3.29
N ASP A 54 -3.18 -17.52 -3.60
CA ASP A 54 -4.03 -17.42 -4.78
C ASP A 54 -4.24 -15.93 -5.16
N GLY A 55 -4.98 -15.69 -6.25
CA GLY A 55 -5.23 -14.34 -6.75
C GLY A 55 -4.02 -13.63 -7.40
N CYS A 56 -4.05 -12.30 -7.33
CA CYS A 56 -3.06 -11.42 -7.94
C CYS A 56 -1.82 -11.22 -7.07
N HIS A 57 -0.68 -11.00 -7.72
CA HIS A 57 0.50 -10.44 -7.05
C HIS A 57 0.32 -8.91 -6.87
N PRO A 58 1.10 -8.25 -5.99
CA PRO A 58 1.02 -6.80 -5.82
C PRO A 58 1.54 -6.04 -7.04
N TYR A 59 0.91 -4.89 -7.34
CA TYR A 59 1.24 -3.97 -8.42
C TYR A 59 1.42 -2.54 -7.86
N PRO A 60 2.14 -1.66 -8.56
CA PRO A 60 2.06 -0.24 -8.29
C PRO A 60 0.66 0.30 -8.63
N ALA A 61 0.04 0.99 -7.68
CA ALA A 61 -1.26 1.63 -7.83
C ALA A 61 -1.16 3.04 -8.41
N VAL A 62 -0.01 3.70 -8.23
CA VAL A 62 0.25 5.08 -8.63
C VAL A 62 1.72 5.26 -8.99
N ASP A 63 2.01 6.11 -9.97
CA ASP A 63 3.38 6.51 -10.37
C ASP A 63 3.77 7.92 -9.87
N GLU A 64 4.98 8.37 -10.19
CA GLU A 64 5.50 9.66 -9.73
C GLU A 64 4.73 10.89 -10.24
N ASP A 65 4.13 10.77 -11.44
CA ASP A 65 3.32 11.81 -12.09
C ASP A 65 1.88 11.82 -11.57
N GLY A 66 1.51 10.85 -10.72
CA GLY A 66 0.17 10.70 -10.18
C GLY A 66 -0.79 9.97 -11.12
N ASN A 67 -0.32 9.26 -12.14
CA ASN A 67 -1.20 8.35 -12.87
C ASN A 67 -1.55 7.16 -12.00
N THR A 68 -2.81 6.72 -12.02
CA THR A 68 -3.31 5.61 -11.22
C THR A 68 -3.61 4.37 -12.07
N SER A 69 -3.45 3.20 -11.46
CA SER A 69 -3.78 1.93 -12.07
C SER A 69 -5.29 1.82 -12.33
N GLY A 70 -5.65 1.54 -13.58
CA GLY A 70 -7.03 1.22 -13.96
C GLY A 70 -7.50 -0.16 -13.50
N GLY A 71 -6.63 -0.97 -12.89
CA GLY A 71 -6.94 -2.32 -12.41
C GLY A 71 -7.36 -3.28 -13.53
N LEU A 72 -7.91 -4.43 -13.14
CA LEU A 72 -8.43 -5.45 -14.03
C LEU A 72 -9.91 -5.72 -13.75
N ALA A 73 -10.67 -6.06 -14.79
CA ALA A 73 -12.00 -6.61 -14.58
C ALA A 73 -11.88 -8.00 -13.91
N PRO A 74 -12.76 -8.37 -12.97
CA PRO A 74 -12.81 -9.70 -12.37
C PRO A 74 -13.36 -10.69 -13.40
N THR A 75 -12.50 -11.07 -14.35
CA THR A 75 -12.79 -12.03 -15.40
C THR A 75 -11.59 -12.93 -15.63
N GLY A 76 -11.86 -14.14 -16.12
CA GLY A 76 -10.82 -15.16 -16.35
C GLY A 76 -10.57 -15.96 -15.07
N SER A 77 -9.35 -16.47 -14.91
CA SER A 77 -8.93 -17.05 -13.63
C SER A 77 -8.56 -15.94 -12.63
N GLU A 78 -8.57 -16.28 -11.35
CA GLU A 78 -8.22 -15.40 -10.22
C GLU A 78 -6.91 -14.61 -10.45
N SER A 79 -5.88 -15.26 -11.00
CA SER A 79 -4.57 -14.65 -11.31
C SER A 79 -4.37 -14.21 -12.77
N ALA A 80 -5.41 -14.26 -13.61
CA ALA A 80 -5.28 -13.93 -15.04
C ALA A 80 -4.92 -12.45 -15.23
N GLY A 81 -3.81 -12.19 -15.91
CA GLY A 81 -3.33 -10.83 -16.21
C GLY A 81 -2.65 -10.11 -15.04
N CYS A 82 -2.52 -10.74 -13.86
CA CYS A 82 -1.99 -10.09 -12.66
C CYS A 82 -0.92 -10.90 -11.89
N LYS A 83 -0.06 -11.66 -12.61
CA LYS A 83 1.06 -12.42 -11.99
C LYS A 83 2.37 -11.63 -11.81
N GLY A 84 2.41 -10.40 -12.31
CA GLY A 84 3.50 -9.44 -12.07
C GLY A 84 3.56 -8.41 -13.21
N SER A 85 3.87 -7.16 -12.89
CA SER A 85 4.08 -6.11 -13.89
C SER A 85 5.50 -6.21 -14.49
N GLY A 86 5.64 -5.80 -15.75
CA GLY A 86 6.95 -5.67 -16.41
C GLY A 86 7.88 -4.64 -15.74
N TYR A 87 7.32 -3.73 -14.93
CA TYR A 87 8.06 -2.73 -14.18
C TYR A 87 8.38 -3.12 -12.73
N GLY A 88 7.84 -4.24 -12.25
CA GLY A 88 8.02 -4.71 -10.87
C GLY A 88 6.77 -4.56 -10.01
N SER A 89 6.96 -4.44 -8.70
CA SER A 89 5.88 -4.44 -7.70
C SER A 89 6.12 -3.34 -6.66
N GLN A 90 5.18 -3.11 -5.76
CA GLN A 90 5.28 -2.05 -4.75
C GLN A 90 4.63 -2.48 -3.43
N VAL A 91 5.23 -2.03 -2.32
CA VAL A 91 4.54 -1.94 -1.02
C VAL A 91 4.56 -0.48 -0.56
N TYR A 92 3.42 -0.01 -0.07
CA TYR A 92 3.24 1.34 0.44
C TYR A 92 3.31 1.33 1.97
N GLY A 93 3.94 2.33 2.58
CA GLY A 93 4.08 2.39 4.04
C GLY A 93 3.59 3.70 4.64
N ARG A 94 3.01 3.65 5.83
CA ARG A 94 2.73 4.84 6.64
C ARG A 94 2.88 4.52 8.12
N ALA A 95 3.54 5.40 8.86
CA ALA A 95 3.83 5.20 10.26
C ALA A 95 3.33 6.35 11.13
N VAL A 96 2.92 6.04 12.36
CA VAL A 96 2.52 7.02 13.36
C VAL A 96 2.72 6.46 14.77
N GLU A 97 2.96 7.34 15.72
CA GLU A 97 2.88 7.01 17.14
C GLU A 97 1.41 7.06 17.60
N CYS A 98 0.92 5.98 18.20
CA CYS A 98 -0.44 5.83 18.70
C CYS A 98 -0.37 5.30 20.13
N ASP A 99 -0.89 6.05 21.11
CA ASP A 99 -0.99 5.63 22.51
C ASP A 99 0.30 5.07 23.14
N GLY A 100 1.45 5.66 22.77
CA GLY A 100 2.76 5.29 23.30
C GLY A 100 3.40 4.06 22.66
N VAL A 101 2.83 3.55 21.56
CA VAL A 101 3.44 2.57 20.67
C VAL A 101 3.53 3.11 19.25
N TYR A 102 4.39 2.53 18.41
CA TYR A 102 4.50 2.91 17.00
C TYR A 102 3.79 1.90 16.10
N ALA A 103 2.91 2.41 15.25
CA ALA A 103 2.25 1.65 14.20
C ALA A 103 3.00 1.84 12.88
N PHE A 104 3.39 0.75 12.24
CA PHE A 104 3.89 0.74 10.87
C PHE A 104 2.90 -0.02 9.98
N MET A 105 2.06 0.72 9.26
CA MET A 105 1.13 0.15 8.29
C MET A 105 1.86 -0.07 6.97
N TYR A 106 1.74 -1.27 6.42
CA TYR A 106 2.19 -1.63 5.08
C TYR A 106 0.99 -2.08 4.27
N SER A 107 0.92 -1.64 3.02
CA SER A 107 -0.23 -1.89 2.16
C SER A 107 0.19 -2.26 0.75
N TRP A 108 -0.58 -3.18 0.17
CA TRP A 108 -0.42 -3.67 -1.18
C TRP A 108 -1.66 -3.39 -1.99
N TYR A 109 -1.44 -3.11 -3.26
CA TYR A 109 -2.50 -3.00 -4.25
C TYR A 109 -2.44 -4.19 -5.20
N MET A 110 -3.60 -4.80 -5.44
CA MET A 110 -3.78 -5.85 -6.43
C MET A 110 -4.72 -5.32 -7.54
N PRO A 111 -4.49 -5.61 -8.83
CA PRO A 111 -5.33 -5.07 -9.90
C PRO A 111 -6.80 -5.50 -9.83
N LYS A 112 -7.11 -6.63 -9.20
CA LYS A 112 -8.46 -7.15 -8.96
C LYS A 112 -8.47 -8.09 -7.75
N ASP A 113 -9.63 -8.21 -7.13
CA ASP A 113 -10.02 -9.31 -6.27
C ASP A 113 -10.98 -10.20 -7.07
N GLU A 114 -10.64 -11.47 -7.26
CA GLU A 114 -11.53 -12.41 -7.93
C GLU A 114 -11.32 -13.79 -7.34
N THR A 115 -12.35 -14.36 -6.73
CA THR A 115 -12.31 -15.70 -6.11
C THR A 115 -12.86 -16.78 -7.01
N LEU A 116 -13.76 -16.42 -7.91
CA LEU A 116 -14.24 -17.28 -9.00
C LEU A 116 -14.43 -16.43 -10.26
N PRO A 117 -14.37 -17.02 -11.47
CA PRO A 117 -14.57 -16.29 -12.71
C PRO A 117 -15.84 -15.43 -12.70
N GLY A 118 -15.69 -14.10 -12.71
CA GLY A 118 -16.81 -13.14 -12.67
C GLY A 118 -17.36 -12.79 -11.28
N LEU A 119 -16.79 -13.32 -10.19
CA LEU A 119 -17.17 -13.06 -8.81
C LEU A 119 -16.00 -12.43 -8.05
N GLY A 120 -16.13 -11.13 -7.80
CA GLY A 120 -15.14 -10.28 -7.15
C GLY A 120 -15.26 -8.85 -7.66
N HIS A 121 -14.20 -8.04 -7.53
CA HIS A 121 -14.18 -6.64 -7.91
C HIS A 121 -12.86 -6.22 -8.58
N ARG A 122 -12.93 -5.13 -9.33
CA ARG A 122 -11.74 -4.44 -9.84
C ARG A 122 -11.08 -3.73 -8.66
N HIS A 123 -9.75 -3.71 -8.67
CA HIS A 123 -8.90 -3.20 -7.59
C HIS A 123 -9.00 -4.04 -6.32
N ASP A 124 -7.92 -4.05 -5.56
CA ASP A 124 -7.92 -4.51 -4.19
C ASP A 124 -6.81 -3.80 -3.41
N TRP A 125 -7.09 -3.50 -2.15
CA TRP A 125 -6.20 -2.78 -1.25
C TRP A 125 -6.22 -3.47 0.11
N GLU A 126 -5.09 -4.08 0.43
CA GLU A 126 -4.91 -4.80 1.67
C GLU A 126 -3.79 -4.17 2.51
N ALA A 127 -3.84 -4.30 3.83
CA ALA A 127 -2.82 -3.78 4.72
C ALA A 127 -2.58 -4.61 5.97
N CYS A 128 -1.31 -4.69 6.37
CA CYS A 128 -0.93 -5.14 7.70
C CYS A 128 -0.37 -3.98 8.52
N VAL A 129 -0.36 -4.14 9.85
CA VAL A 129 0.25 -3.19 10.79
C VAL A 129 1.19 -3.95 11.70
N VAL A 130 2.47 -3.58 11.68
CA VAL A 130 3.46 -4.02 12.66
C VAL A 130 3.50 -2.99 13.78
N TRP A 131 3.21 -3.43 15.00
CA TRP A 131 3.22 -2.56 16.18
C TRP A 131 4.50 -2.79 16.96
N ILE A 132 5.26 -1.73 17.23
CA ILE A 132 6.46 -1.79 18.06
C ILE A 132 6.33 -0.90 19.29
N ASP A 133 7.02 -1.25 20.37
CA ASP A 133 6.97 -0.49 21.62
C ASP A 133 7.48 0.95 21.47
N SER A 134 8.55 1.17 20.72
CA SER A 134 9.16 2.49 20.49
C SER A 134 10.18 2.44 19.35
N LEU A 135 10.57 3.59 18.82
CA LEU A 135 11.67 3.69 17.84
C LEU A 135 13.05 3.33 18.42
N THR A 136 13.20 3.33 19.75
CA THR A 136 14.47 3.05 20.43
C THR A 136 14.64 1.55 20.68
N SER A 137 13.67 0.92 21.34
CA SER A 137 13.73 -0.50 21.71
C SER A 137 13.32 -1.41 20.56
N GLN A 138 12.37 -0.97 19.74
CA GLN A 138 11.92 -1.66 18.52
C GLN A 138 11.45 -3.10 18.78
N ASN A 139 10.84 -3.37 19.94
CA ASN A 139 10.28 -4.69 20.21
C ASN A 139 8.91 -4.80 19.56
N ILE A 140 8.68 -5.86 18.78
CA ILE A 140 7.36 -6.15 18.20
C ILE A 140 6.39 -6.48 19.33
N ALA A 141 5.35 -5.67 19.46
CA ALA A 141 4.26 -5.87 20.40
C ALA A 141 3.16 -6.73 19.79
N ALA A 142 2.72 -6.38 18.57
CA ALA A 142 1.60 -7.02 17.88
C ALA A 142 1.77 -7.01 16.36
N LEU A 143 0.98 -7.86 15.70
CA LEU A 143 0.78 -7.83 14.26
C LEU A 143 -0.72 -7.80 13.97
N SER A 144 -1.15 -6.96 13.04
CA SER A 144 -2.54 -6.92 12.56
C SER A 144 -2.55 -7.10 11.06
N ALA A 145 -3.46 -7.91 10.51
CA ALA A 145 -3.59 -8.17 9.08
C ALA A 145 -5.04 -7.96 8.65
N SER A 146 -5.30 -7.16 7.62
CA SER A 146 -6.66 -6.83 7.18
C SER A 146 -7.42 -8.09 6.74
N ALA A 147 -8.69 -8.16 7.12
CA ALA A 147 -9.61 -9.18 6.65
C ALA A 147 -10.97 -8.54 6.42
N HIS A 148 -11.25 -8.20 5.17
CA HIS A 148 -12.44 -7.49 4.74
C HIS A 148 -12.59 -6.14 5.49
N SER A 149 -13.65 -5.97 6.28
CA SER A 149 -13.91 -4.74 7.04
C SER A 149 -13.10 -4.62 8.34
N GLY A 150 -12.40 -5.67 8.77
CA GLY A 150 -11.69 -5.74 10.05
C GLY A 150 -10.22 -6.12 9.92
N TYR A 151 -9.64 -6.54 11.05
CA TYR A 151 -8.27 -7.02 11.15
C TYR A 151 -8.20 -8.30 11.98
N ASN A 152 -7.44 -9.27 11.49
CA ASN A 152 -6.91 -10.36 12.30
C ASN A 152 -5.80 -9.79 13.20
N ILE A 153 -5.96 -9.86 14.52
CA ILE A 153 -5.02 -9.31 15.50
C ILE A 153 -4.25 -10.44 16.18
N TYR A 154 -2.92 -10.33 16.20
CA TYR A 154 -1.99 -11.28 16.81
C TYR A 154 -1.20 -10.59 17.92
N TYR A 155 -1.59 -10.82 19.17
CA TYR A 155 -1.01 -10.19 20.35
C TYR A 155 -0.91 -11.16 21.56
N PRO A 156 0.31 -11.53 22.00
CA PRO A 156 1.57 -11.38 21.28
C PRO A 156 1.58 -12.26 20.02
N PRO A 157 2.26 -11.87 18.93
CA PRO A 157 2.28 -12.66 17.71
C PRO A 157 3.25 -13.84 17.85
N SER A 158 2.97 -14.94 17.14
CA SER A 158 3.89 -16.08 17.09
C SER A 158 5.21 -15.66 16.43
N SER A 159 6.35 -16.08 16.99
CA SER A 159 7.65 -15.88 16.33
C SER A 159 7.74 -16.58 14.97
N SER A 160 6.91 -17.61 14.74
CA SER A 160 6.84 -18.28 13.43
C SER A 160 6.29 -17.38 12.33
N TYR A 161 5.63 -16.26 12.66
CA TYR A 161 5.12 -15.28 11.71
C TYR A 161 6.17 -14.25 11.27
N PHE A 162 7.42 -14.40 11.70
CA PHE A 162 8.50 -13.49 11.35
C PHE A 162 9.71 -14.24 10.80
N ASP A 163 10.45 -13.58 9.92
CA ASP A 163 11.83 -13.90 9.56
C ASP A 163 12.71 -12.71 9.98
N GLY A 164 13.39 -12.86 11.12
CA GLY A 164 13.97 -11.71 11.83
C GLY A 164 12.89 -10.71 12.24
N ASP A 165 12.98 -9.48 11.73
CA ASP A 165 12.02 -8.39 11.95
C ASP A 165 10.94 -8.31 10.86
N SER A 166 11.04 -9.12 9.80
CA SER A 166 10.12 -9.08 8.67
C SER A 166 8.90 -9.98 8.95
N ALA A 167 7.72 -9.37 9.08
CA ALA A 167 6.47 -10.11 9.22
C ALA A 167 6.15 -10.88 7.93
N LYS A 168 5.65 -12.11 8.06
CA LYS A 168 5.20 -12.95 6.95
C LYS A 168 3.69 -12.91 6.87
N ILE A 169 3.18 -12.34 5.80
CA ILE A 169 1.75 -12.14 5.55
C ILE A 169 1.31 -13.06 4.42
N GLY A 170 0.24 -13.83 4.61
CA GLY A 170 -0.42 -14.56 3.54
C GLY A 170 -1.56 -13.75 2.95
N TYR A 171 -1.66 -13.73 1.63
CA TYR A 171 -2.80 -13.21 0.87
C TYR A 171 -3.54 -14.38 0.23
N SER A 172 -4.82 -14.53 0.57
CA SER A 172 -5.63 -15.67 0.15
C SER A 172 -7.11 -15.35 0.21
N SER A 173 -7.87 -16.06 -0.61
CA SER A 173 -9.32 -16.14 -0.52
C SER A 173 -9.79 -17.46 0.12
N SER A 174 -11.09 -17.56 0.43
CA SER A 174 -11.69 -18.83 0.83
C SER A 174 -13.00 -19.07 0.09
N TYR A 175 -13.35 -20.31 -0.24
CA TYR A 175 -14.61 -20.62 -0.93
C TYR A 175 -15.89 -20.16 -0.18
N ILE A 176 -15.77 -19.81 1.10
CA ILE A 176 -16.87 -19.33 1.94
C ILE A 176 -16.94 -17.80 1.97
N VAL A 177 -15.80 -17.12 1.77
CA VAL A 177 -15.72 -15.66 1.77
C VAL A 177 -15.16 -15.20 0.41
N ILE A 178 -16.02 -14.53 -0.33
CA ILE A 178 -15.87 -14.24 -1.77
C ILE A 178 -14.77 -13.24 -2.14
N ASP A 179 -14.09 -12.66 -1.16
CA ASP A 179 -13.03 -11.67 -1.34
C ASP A 179 -11.74 -12.18 -0.67
N HIS A 180 -10.59 -11.68 -1.11
CA HIS A 180 -9.31 -11.96 -0.49
C HIS A 180 -9.19 -11.29 0.89
N SER A 181 -8.19 -11.74 1.64
CA SER A 181 -7.83 -11.17 2.94
C SER A 181 -6.37 -11.48 3.26
N LEU A 182 -5.85 -10.78 4.26
CA LEU A 182 -4.54 -11.03 4.84
C LEU A 182 -4.63 -11.84 6.14
N SER A 183 -3.59 -12.64 6.36
CA SER A 183 -3.36 -13.36 7.60
C SER A 183 -1.86 -13.43 7.92
N ALA A 184 -1.50 -13.62 9.19
CA ALA A 184 -0.14 -14.00 9.52
C ALA A 184 0.13 -15.45 9.10
N THR A 185 1.29 -15.73 8.52
CA THR A 185 1.66 -17.06 8.02
C THR A 185 3.06 -17.48 8.46
N SER A 186 3.32 -18.78 8.52
CA SER A 186 4.67 -19.31 8.73
C SER A 186 5.46 -19.46 7.42
N THR A 187 4.80 -19.33 6.26
CA THR A 187 5.39 -19.46 4.93
C THR A 187 6.12 -18.18 4.52
N ALA A 188 7.34 -18.31 3.99
CA ALA A 188 8.08 -17.17 3.45
C ALA A 188 7.39 -16.61 2.19
N GLY A 189 7.49 -15.29 2.02
CA GLY A 189 6.86 -14.56 0.91
C GLY A 189 7.87 -13.79 0.07
N GLU A 190 7.36 -13.10 -0.95
CA GLU A 190 8.11 -12.11 -1.72
C GLU A 190 8.18 -10.77 -0.99
N THR A 191 9.15 -9.93 -1.38
CA THR A 191 9.28 -8.55 -0.89
C THR A 191 9.25 -7.58 -2.07
N GLN A 192 8.71 -6.39 -1.82
CA GLN A 192 8.58 -5.32 -2.82
C GLN A 192 9.40 -4.10 -2.40
N ASP A 193 9.67 -3.20 -3.33
CA ASP A 193 10.24 -1.90 -3.00
C ASP A 193 9.24 -1.12 -2.14
N LEU A 194 9.73 -0.58 -1.01
CA LEU A 194 8.93 0.20 -0.08
C LEU A 194 8.99 1.68 -0.44
N ILE A 195 7.81 2.31 -0.53
CA ILE A 195 7.68 3.76 -0.57
C ILE A 195 6.78 4.23 0.59
N MET A 196 7.32 5.08 1.46
CA MET A 196 6.56 5.64 2.56
C MET A 196 5.69 6.82 2.11
N TRP A 197 4.57 7.07 2.78
CA TRP A 197 3.63 8.16 2.48
C TRP A 197 4.31 9.53 2.40
N ASP A 198 5.26 9.79 3.30
CA ASP A 198 6.05 11.03 3.34
C ASP A 198 7.12 11.12 2.24
N GLN A 199 7.40 10.02 1.54
CA GLN A 199 8.35 9.94 0.43
C GLN A 199 7.67 10.02 -0.95
N LEU A 200 6.34 9.86 -1.03
CA LEU A 200 5.58 10.03 -2.28
C LEU A 200 5.66 11.47 -2.81
N THR A 201 5.43 11.66 -4.10
CA THR A 201 5.23 13.01 -4.67
C THR A 201 3.89 13.59 -4.19
N ASP A 202 3.77 14.92 -4.26
CA ASP A 202 2.48 15.58 -3.97
C ASP A 202 1.38 15.11 -4.94
N ALA A 203 1.73 14.86 -6.21
CA ALA A 203 0.83 14.30 -7.21
C ALA A 203 0.31 12.92 -6.78
N ALA A 204 1.20 12.00 -6.42
CA ALA A 204 0.85 10.66 -5.98
C ALA A 204 -0.01 10.66 -4.70
N ARG A 205 0.33 11.49 -3.70
CA ARG A 205 -0.50 11.63 -2.49
C ARG A 205 -1.90 12.16 -2.82
N THR A 206 -1.99 13.19 -3.66
CA THR A 206 -3.27 13.80 -4.04
C THR A 206 -4.18 12.78 -4.72
N VAL A 207 -3.67 12.03 -5.69
CA VAL A 207 -4.50 11.05 -6.40
C VAL A 207 -4.84 9.83 -5.56
N LEU A 208 -3.97 9.38 -4.64
CA LEU A 208 -4.33 8.33 -3.69
C LEU A 208 -5.42 8.79 -2.71
N GLU A 209 -5.47 10.07 -2.40
CA GLU A 209 -6.54 10.63 -1.58
C GLU A 209 -7.88 10.64 -2.33
N ASP A 210 -7.86 11.11 -3.58
CA ASP A 210 -9.04 11.49 -4.35
C ASP A 210 -9.60 10.38 -5.26
N THR A 211 -8.77 9.41 -5.68
CA THR A 211 -9.19 8.37 -6.63
C THR A 211 -10.20 7.41 -5.99
N ASP A 212 -11.28 7.15 -6.74
CA ASP A 212 -12.24 6.11 -6.44
C ASP A 212 -11.75 4.76 -7.00
N PHE A 213 -11.35 3.86 -6.10
CA PHE A 213 -10.93 2.48 -6.42
C PHE A 213 -12.11 1.49 -6.34
N GLY A 214 -13.36 1.98 -6.44
CA GLY A 214 -14.56 1.15 -6.38
C GLY A 214 -14.76 0.55 -4.99
N ASP A 215 -14.77 -0.78 -4.92
CA ASP A 215 -14.95 -1.52 -3.67
C ASP A 215 -13.68 -1.52 -2.80
N ALA A 216 -12.51 -1.29 -3.41
CA ALA A 216 -11.23 -1.21 -2.72
C ALA A 216 -10.97 0.20 -2.16
N ASN A 217 -10.27 0.28 -1.02
CA ASN A 217 -10.04 1.54 -0.32
C ASN A 217 -8.59 1.66 0.14
N VAL A 218 -7.87 2.71 -0.29
CA VAL A 218 -6.51 3.01 0.17
C VAL A 218 -6.51 3.14 1.71
N PRO A 219 -5.84 2.26 2.46
CA PRO A 219 -6.01 2.22 3.93
C PRO A 219 -5.15 3.24 4.66
N PHE A 220 -4.12 3.77 4.00
CA PHE A 220 -3.13 4.70 4.57
C PHE A 220 -3.29 6.15 4.09
N LYS A 221 -4.35 6.47 3.34
CA LYS A 221 -4.69 7.86 2.97
C LYS A 221 -5.25 8.63 4.16
N GLU A 222 -5.23 9.96 4.13
CA GLU A 222 -5.65 10.79 5.27
C GLU A 222 -7.08 10.48 5.72
N ALA A 223 -8.03 10.35 4.78
CA ALA A 223 -9.43 10.06 5.09
C ALA A 223 -9.66 8.72 5.82
N ASN A 224 -8.75 7.76 5.67
CA ASN A 224 -8.95 6.38 6.15
C ASN A 224 -8.00 5.98 7.28
N PHE A 225 -6.80 6.59 7.36
CA PHE A 225 -5.68 6.07 8.14
C PHE A 225 -6.01 5.90 9.62
N GLN A 226 -6.63 6.90 10.25
CA GLN A 226 -6.95 6.81 11.67
C GLN A 226 -8.03 5.76 11.98
N THR A 227 -9.06 5.65 11.13
CA THR A 227 -10.09 4.61 11.29
C THR A 227 -9.50 3.21 11.10
N LYS A 228 -8.64 3.02 10.09
CA LYS A 228 -7.97 1.74 9.84
C LYS A 228 -7.04 1.34 10.99
N LEU A 229 -6.27 2.30 11.53
CA LEU A 229 -5.45 2.06 12.72
C LEU A 229 -6.28 1.69 13.95
N SER A 230 -7.41 2.37 14.18
CA SER A 230 -8.30 2.06 15.30
C SER A 230 -8.86 0.64 15.20
N ASN A 231 -9.23 0.20 14.00
CA ASN A 231 -9.70 -1.17 13.77
C ASN A 231 -8.58 -2.22 13.89
N ALA A 232 -7.34 -1.82 13.64
CA ALA A 232 -6.17 -2.69 13.71
C ALA A 232 -5.54 -2.74 15.11
N TYR A 233 -5.90 -1.82 16.02
CA TYR A 233 -5.28 -1.70 17.33
C TYR A 233 -5.57 -2.93 18.20
N TYR A 234 -4.56 -3.39 18.94
CA TYR A 234 -4.56 -4.69 19.58
C TYR A 234 -4.97 -4.69 21.07
N ALA A 235 -5.29 -3.52 21.63
CA ALA A 235 -5.56 -3.34 23.06
C ALA A 235 -6.82 -2.51 23.35
#